data_AF-M8CXQ6-F1
#
_entry.id   AF-M8CXQ6-F1
#
_cell.length_a   1.000
_cell.length_b   1.000
_cell.length_c   1.000
_cell.angle_alpha   90.00
_cell.angle_beta   90.00
_cell.angle_gamma   90.00
#
_symmetry.space_group_name_H-M   'P 1'
#
loop_
_entity.id
_entity.type
_entity.pdbx_description
1 polymer ?
#
loop_
_entity_poly.entity_id
_entity_poly.type
_entity_poly.pdbx_seq_one_letter_code
_entity_poly.pdbx_strand_id
1 'polypeptide(L)'
;MEALRLRDMDPDEDTSDWRAFEAKEFREFWEYLYPKSFGKFEDNTRIPSMLYTDKKSSGGTAHPIRTLQVFSVKVAGLQDGVHWPLEVFGVVAARDCLDHNRNIIFERERDNCQKIHKESLCKNSKKDDAPAL
;
A
#
# COMPACT_ATOMS: atom_id res chain seq x y z
N MET A 1 0.89 -24.74 5.78
CA MET A 1 1.64 -23.88 4.84
C MET A 1 3.14 -23.81 5.13
N GLU A 2 3.63 -24.24 6.31
CA GLU A 2 5.08 -24.42 6.54
C GLU A 2 5.66 -25.63 5.78
N ALA A 3 4.90 -26.71 5.63
CA ALA A 3 5.44 -27.99 5.16
C ALA A 3 5.73 -28.09 3.64
N LEU A 4 5.38 -27.09 2.84
CA LEU A 4 5.77 -27.02 1.41
C LEU A 4 6.94 -26.05 1.15
N ARG A 5 7.39 -25.29 2.15
CA ARG A 5 8.36 -24.19 1.98
C ARG A 5 9.84 -24.56 2.21
N LEU A 6 10.13 -25.77 2.70
CA LEU A 6 11.50 -26.16 3.05
C LEU A 6 12.26 -26.89 1.94
N ARG A 7 11.64 -27.17 0.78
CA ARG A 7 12.28 -28.02 -0.26
C ARG A 7 12.88 -27.28 -1.44
N ASP A 8 12.55 -26.01 -1.66
CA ASP A 8 12.96 -25.27 -2.86
C ASP A 8 13.68 -23.94 -2.55
N MET A 9 14.14 -23.74 -1.31
CA MET A 9 14.98 -22.60 -0.94
C MET A 9 16.32 -22.71 -1.68
N ASP A 10 16.56 -21.80 -2.62
CA ASP A 10 17.85 -21.68 -3.31
C ASP A 10 18.92 -21.35 -2.25
N PRO A 11 19.97 -22.18 -2.09
CA PRO A 11 21.01 -21.95 -1.08
C PRO A 11 21.78 -20.63 -1.28
N ASP A 12 21.72 -20.04 -2.48
CA ASP A 12 22.33 -18.75 -2.81
C ASP A 12 21.33 -17.58 -2.66
N GLU A 13 20.11 -17.83 -2.17
CA GLU A 13 19.10 -16.79 -1.97
C GLU A 13 19.50 -15.84 -0.83
N ASP A 14 19.74 -14.58 -1.19
CA ASP A 14 20.02 -13.51 -0.24
C ASP A 14 18.78 -13.20 0.61
N THR A 15 18.69 -13.87 1.75
CA THR A 15 17.66 -13.68 2.77
C THR A 15 18.07 -12.63 3.82
N SER A 16 19.17 -11.90 3.61
CA SER A 16 19.64 -10.88 4.57
C SER A 16 18.64 -9.72 4.68
N ASP A 17 17.96 -9.36 3.59
CA ASP A 17 16.81 -8.47 3.58
C ASP A 17 15.50 -9.27 3.65
N TRP A 18 15.09 -9.58 4.88
CA TRP A 18 13.86 -10.33 5.11
C TRP A 18 12.61 -9.66 4.51
N ARG A 19 12.60 -8.33 4.34
CA ARG A 19 11.47 -7.60 3.75
C ARG A 19 11.40 -7.84 2.24
N ALA A 20 12.55 -7.86 1.58
CA ALA A 20 12.63 -8.21 0.17
C ALA A 20 12.16 -9.67 -0.06
N PHE A 21 12.59 -10.59 0.80
CA PHE A 21 12.15 -11.98 0.78
C PHE A 21 10.62 -12.11 0.98
N GLU A 22 10.06 -11.46 2.00
CA GLU A 22 8.62 -11.44 2.25
C GLU A 22 7.83 -10.89 1.06
N ALA A 23 8.34 -9.84 0.41
CA ALA A 23 7.70 -9.25 -0.77
C ALA A 23 7.72 -10.19 -1.98
N LYS A 24 8.82 -10.95 -2.18
CA LYS A 24 8.93 -11.97 -3.23
C LYS A 24 7.93 -13.11 -2.99
N GLU A 25 7.94 -13.71 -1.81
CA GLU A 25 7.00 -14.78 -1.43
C GLU A 25 5.54 -14.35 -1.60
N PHE A 26 5.22 -13.11 -1.19
CA PHE A 26 3.89 -12.56 -1.38
C PHE A 26 3.50 -12.48 -2.86
N ARG A 27 4.42 -12.04 -3.73
CA ARG A 27 4.18 -11.94 -5.17
C ARG A 27 3.93 -13.32 -5.78
N GLU A 28 4.76 -14.31 -5.48
CA GLU A 28 4.62 -15.67 -6.00
C GLU A 28 3.28 -16.30 -5.57
N PHE A 29 2.92 -16.14 -4.30
CA PHE A 29 1.62 -16.57 -3.78
C PHE A 29 0.45 -15.89 -4.49
N TRP A 30 0.55 -14.59 -4.72
CA TRP A 30 -0.48 -13.83 -5.43
C TRP A 30 -0.62 -14.32 -6.89
N GLU A 31 0.51 -14.46 -7.59
CA GLU A 31 0.57 -14.93 -8.98
C GLU A 31 0.13 -16.40 -9.12
N TYR A 32 0.15 -17.18 -8.05
CA TYR A 32 -0.44 -18.51 -8.01
C TYR A 32 -1.98 -18.49 -7.88
N LEU A 33 -2.53 -17.67 -6.97
CA LEU A 33 -3.95 -17.74 -6.61
C LEU A 33 -4.87 -16.90 -7.51
N TYR A 34 -4.45 -15.70 -7.87
CA TYR A 34 -5.34 -14.64 -8.32
C TYR A 34 -5.41 -14.34 -9.82
N PRO A 35 -4.49 -14.80 -10.72
CA PRO A 35 -4.50 -14.33 -12.10
C PRO A 35 -5.78 -14.59 -12.88
N LYS A 36 -6.46 -15.72 -12.61
CA LYS A 36 -7.68 -16.10 -13.32
C LYS A 36 -8.86 -15.17 -13.02
N SER A 37 -8.90 -14.59 -11.83
CA SER A 37 -10.03 -13.79 -11.36
C SER A 37 -9.75 -12.29 -11.43
N PHE A 38 -8.50 -11.88 -11.24
CA PHE A 38 -8.17 -10.49 -10.92
C PHE A 38 -7.17 -9.83 -11.88
N GLY A 39 -6.51 -10.59 -12.76
CA GLY A 39 -5.59 -10.08 -13.76
C GLY A 39 -4.12 -10.23 -13.38
N LYS A 40 -3.28 -9.25 -13.69
CA LYS A 40 -1.83 -9.29 -13.43
C LYS A 40 -1.52 -8.70 -12.05
N PHE A 41 -0.40 -9.11 -11.46
CA PHE A 41 0.05 -8.61 -10.15
C PHE A 41 0.17 -7.09 -10.11
N GLU A 42 0.56 -6.49 -11.25
CA GLU A 42 0.72 -5.05 -11.42
C GLU A 42 -0.56 -4.34 -11.88
N ASP A 43 -1.72 -4.99 -11.91
CA ASP A 43 -2.96 -4.30 -12.26
C ASP A 43 -3.41 -3.40 -11.10
N ASN A 44 -3.98 -2.25 -11.46
CA ASN A 44 -4.54 -1.29 -10.51
C ASN A 44 -6.03 -1.58 -10.30
N THR A 45 -6.52 -1.28 -9.10
CA THR A 45 -7.95 -1.42 -8.83
C THR A 45 -8.76 -0.57 -9.81
N ARG A 46 -9.88 -1.14 -10.26
CA ARG A 46 -10.89 -0.40 -11.03
C ARG A 46 -12.07 0.02 -10.15
N ILE A 47 -12.03 -0.36 -8.87
CA ILE A 47 -13.04 0.00 -7.89
C ILE A 47 -12.74 1.43 -7.43
N PRO A 48 -13.63 2.40 -7.69
CA PRO A 48 -13.40 3.76 -7.23
C PRO A 48 -13.46 3.83 -5.71
N SER A 49 -12.77 4.81 -5.13
CA SER A 49 -12.97 5.16 -3.71
C SER A 49 -14.46 5.33 -3.46
N MET A 50 -14.99 4.62 -2.45
CA MET A 50 -16.41 4.69 -2.11
C MET A 50 -16.75 6.08 -1.57
N LEU A 51 -17.09 7.01 -2.46
CA LEU A 51 -17.68 8.29 -2.10
C LEU A 51 -19.20 8.09 -2.12
N TYR A 52 -19.78 7.86 -0.95
CA TYR A 52 -21.22 7.75 -0.68
C TYR A 52 -21.96 6.66 -1.47
N THR A 53 -22.18 5.50 -0.85
CA THR A 53 -23.20 4.54 -1.31
C THR A 53 -24.59 5.04 -0.94
N ASP A 54 -25.07 6.10 -1.61
CA ASP A 54 -26.45 6.58 -1.48
C ASP A 54 -27.44 5.68 -2.23
N LYS A 55 -26.93 4.78 -3.07
CA LYS A 55 -27.75 3.79 -3.78
C LYS A 55 -28.11 2.66 -2.83
N LYS A 56 -29.39 2.63 -2.46
CA LYS A 56 -30.03 1.50 -1.78
C LYS A 56 -29.77 0.22 -2.58
N SER A 57 -29.26 -0.83 -1.92
CA SER A 57 -29.03 -2.12 -2.57
C SER A 57 -30.35 -2.64 -3.15
N SER A 58 -30.30 -3.27 -4.32
CA SER A 58 -31.48 -3.68 -5.10
C SER A 58 -32.22 -4.91 -4.54
N GLY A 59 -32.26 -5.07 -3.21
CA GLY A 59 -33.04 -6.10 -2.53
C GLY A 59 -32.42 -7.50 -2.59
N GLY A 60 -31.14 -7.64 -2.21
CA GLY A 60 -30.47 -8.93 -2.04
C GLY A 60 -29.77 -9.05 -0.68
N THR A 61 -29.26 -10.25 -0.37
CA THR A 61 -28.43 -10.49 0.81
C THR A 61 -27.12 -9.71 0.68
N ALA A 62 -26.84 -8.84 1.65
CA ALA A 62 -25.56 -8.15 1.75
C ALA A 62 -24.69 -8.88 2.78
N HIS A 63 -23.41 -9.06 2.44
CA HIS A 63 -22.42 -9.57 3.37
C HIS A 63 -21.32 -8.52 3.56
N PRO A 64 -20.86 -8.28 4.79
CA PRO A 64 -19.74 -7.40 5.03
C PRO A 64 -18.48 -8.00 4.41
N ILE A 65 -17.72 -7.18 3.70
CA ILE A 65 -16.40 -7.52 3.18
C ILE A 65 -15.40 -6.54 3.80
N ARG A 66 -14.20 -7.03 4.11
CA ARG A 66 -13.12 -6.17 4.60
C ARG A 66 -12.59 -5.36 3.42
N THR A 67 -12.50 -4.05 3.58
CA THR A 67 -11.97 -3.14 2.56
C THR A 67 -10.87 -2.28 3.17
N LEU A 68 -9.99 -1.74 2.33
CA LEU A 68 -8.96 -0.80 2.76
C LEU A 68 -9.28 0.60 2.25
N GLN A 69 -9.34 1.57 3.16
CA GLN A 69 -9.43 2.99 2.80
C GLN A 69 -8.21 3.74 3.32
N VAL A 70 -7.43 4.30 2.41
CA VAL A 70 -6.22 5.06 2.75
C VAL A 70 -6.54 6.55 2.73
N PHE A 71 -6.39 7.22 3.88
CA PHE A 71 -6.66 8.66 4.02
C PHE A 71 -5.42 9.53 3.85
N SER A 72 -4.28 9.06 4.36
CA SER A 72 -3.02 9.80 4.29
C SER A 72 -1.83 8.86 4.37
N VAL A 73 -0.71 9.29 3.77
CA VAL A 73 0.61 8.68 3.95
C VAL A 73 1.55 9.78 4.41
N LYS A 74 2.39 9.45 5.39
CA LYS A 74 3.36 10.39 5.97
C LYS A 74 4.76 9.82 5.80
N VAL A 75 5.67 10.66 5.31
CA VAL A 75 7.11 10.37 5.33
C VAL A 75 7.60 10.54 6.77
N ALA A 76 8.27 9.54 7.32
CA ALA A 76 8.77 9.50 8.68
C ALA A 76 10.17 8.85 8.74
N GLY A 77 10.83 8.88 9.90
CA GLY A 77 12.13 8.23 10.09
C GLY A 77 13.29 8.86 9.34
N LEU A 78 13.19 10.15 9.00
CA LEU A 78 14.26 10.89 8.33
C LEU A 78 15.44 11.06 9.29
N GLN A 79 16.65 10.74 8.82
CA GLN A 79 17.89 10.97 9.57
C GLN A 79 18.21 12.47 9.66
N ASP A 80 19.01 12.84 10.66
CA ASP A 80 19.58 14.18 10.74
C ASP A 80 20.46 14.45 9.50
N GLY A 81 20.43 15.69 9.01
CA GLY A 81 21.22 16.11 7.83
C GLY A 81 20.55 15.92 6.47
N VAL A 82 19.30 15.45 6.42
CA VAL A 82 18.52 15.42 5.17
C VAL A 82 18.34 16.83 4.59
N HIS A 83 18.75 17.01 3.33
CA HIS A 83 18.57 18.25 2.58
C HIS A 83 17.12 18.40 2.11
N TRP A 84 16.57 19.60 2.29
CA TRP A 84 15.21 19.96 1.89
C TRP A 84 15.23 20.86 0.65
N PRO A 85 14.25 20.77 -0.26
CA PRO A 85 13.08 19.87 -0.23
C PRO A 85 13.46 18.41 -0.51
N LEU A 86 12.68 17.48 0.05
CA LEU A 86 12.75 16.07 -0.32
C LEU A 86 12.13 15.88 -1.70
N GLU A 87 12.88 15.25 -2.60
CA GLU A 87 12.39 14.84 -3.92
C GLU A 87 11.96 13.37 -3.85
N VAL A 88 10.65 13.16 -3.72
CA VAL A 88 10.07 11.82 -3.56
C VAL A 88 9.54 11.34 -4.90
N PHE A 89 9.96 10.14 -5.32
CA PHE A 89 9.48 9.44 -6.50
C PHE A 89 9.32 7.94 -6.19
N GLY A 90 8.63 7.22 -7.06
CA GLY A 90 8.32 5.81 -6.93
C GLY A 90 6.82 5.55 -6.79
N VAL A 91 6.50 4.33 -6.40
CA VAL A 91 5.13 3.84 -6.26
C VAL A 91 4.89 3.40 -4.82
N VAL A 92 3.80 3.88 -4.21
CA VAL A 92 3.25 3.36 -2.96
C VAL A 92 1.84 2.89 -3.27
N ALA A 93 1.59 1.61 -3.06
CA ALA A 93 0.29 1.00 -3.28
C ALA A 93 -0.04 0.03 -2.15
N ALA A 94 -1.33 -0.16 -1.90
CA ALA A 94 -1.84 -1.17 -1.00
C ALA A 94 -2.85 -2.07 -1.72
N ARG A 95 -3.04 -3.29 -1.23
CA ARG A 95 -4.02 -4.25 -1.77
C ARG A 95 -5.03 -4.60 -0.69
N ASP A 96 -6.27 -4.81 -1.08
CA ASP A 96 -7.31 -5.37 -0.21
C ASP A 96 -7.88 -6.67 -0.81
N CYS A 97 -8.90 -7.23 -0.19
CA CYS A 97 -9.52 -8.48 -0.64
C CYS A 97 -10.73 -8.29 -1.56
N LEU A 98 -11.00 -7.08 -2.07
CA LEU A 98 -12.10 -6.87 -3.00
C LEU A 98 -11.73 -7.36 -4.40
N ASP A 99 -10.61 -6.89 -4.92
CA ASP A 99 -10.11 -7.27 -6.25
C ASP A 99 -8.63 -7.66 -6.26
N HIS A 100 -7.96 -7.65 -5.09
CA HIS A 100 -6.54 -7.96 -4.95
C HIS A 100 -5.58 -7.10 -5.79
N ASN A 101 -6.08 -6.06 -6.43
CA ASN A 101 -5.31 -5.17 -7.29
C ASN A 101 -4.78 -3.97 -6.51
N ARG A 102 -3.83 -3.24 -7.12
CA ARG A 102 -3.13 -2.13 -6.47
C ARG A 102 -4.05 -0.92 -6.32
N ASN A 103 -4.32 -0.53 -5.08
CA ASN A 103 -4.81 0.80 -4.75
C ASN A 103 -3.61 1.75 -4.75
N ILE A 104 -3.43 2.52 -5.83
CA ILE A 104 -2.31 3.48 -5.95
C ILE A 104 -2.54 4.65 -5.00
N ILE A 105 -1.61 4.81 -4.07
CA ILE A 105 -1.64 5.89 -3.06
C ILE A 105 -0.70 7.03 -3.48
N PHE A 106 0.44 6.68 -4.06
CA PHE A 106 1.42 7.62 -4.60
C PHE A 106 2.09 7.00 -5.82
N GLU A 107 2.21 7.75 -6.90
CA GLU A 107 2.90 7.35 -8.12
C GLU A 107 3.51 8.59 -8.77
N ARG A 108 4.85 8.63 -8.78
CA ARG A 108 5.64 9.67 -9.41
C ARG A 108 6.87 9.07 -10.06
N GLU A 109 7.17 9.52 -11.26
CA GLU A 109 8.39 9.16 -11.98
C GLU A 109 9.58 9.97 -11.45
N ARG A 110 10.79 9.50 -11.73
CA ARG A 110 12.04 10.10 -11.23
C ARG A 110 12.29 11.51 -11.77
N ASP A 111 11.85 11.78 -12.99
CA ASP A 111 11.91 13.09 -13.64
C ASP A 111 10.74 14.01 -13.24
N ASN A 112 9.76 13.49 -12.52
CA ASN A 112 8.58 14.21 -12.03
C ASN A 112 8.37 13.99 -10.52
N CYS A 113 9.41 14.23 -9.73
CA CYS A 113 9.37 14.07 -8.27
C CYS A 113 8.35 15.00 -7.60
N GLN A 114 7.72 14.52 -6.53
CA GLN A 114 7.00 15.38 -5.59
C GLN A 114 8.00 16.03 -4.62
N LYS A 115 8.02 17.37 -4.58
CA LYS A 115 8.83 18.14 -3.63
C LYS A 115 8.09 18.30 -2.31
N ILE A 116 8.63 17.72 -1.24
CA ILE A 116 8.11 17.88 0.13
C ILE A 116 9.03 18.85 0.87
N HIS A 117 8.47 19.92 1.42
CA HIS A 117 9.22 20.91 2.19
C HIS A 117 9.13 20.63 3.70
N LYS A 118 10.13 21.03 4.49
CA LYS A 118 10.19 20.75 5.94
C LYS A 118 8.93 21.20 6.69
N GLU A 119 8.42 22.37 6.35
CA GLU A 119 7.21 22.96 6.96
C GLU A 119 5.94 22.12 6.75
N SER A 120 5.89 21.33 5.67
CA SER A 120 4.74 20.47 5.38
C SER A 120 4.64 19.25 6.30
N LEU A 121 5.75 18.81 6.91
CA LEU A 121 5.73 17.75 7.92
C LEU A 121 5.36 18.27 9.32
N CYS A 122 5.79 19.49 9.65
CA CYS A 122 5.61 20.08 10.99
C CYS A 122 4.18 20.57 11.28
N LYS A 123 3.31 20.66 10.26
CA LYS A 123 1.89 21.04 10.43
C LYS A 123 1.01 19.91 10.97
N ASN A 124 1.49 18.67 10.96
CA ASN A 124 0.74 17.50 11.43
C ASN A 124 1.06 17.10 12.89
N SER A 125 1.90 17.85 13.58
CA SER A 125 2.32 17.58 14.98
C SER A 125 1.75 18.59 15.98
N LYS A 126 0.76 19.40 15.61
CA LYS A 126 0.07 20.35 16.49
C LYS A 126 -1.45 20.19 16.38
N LYS A 127 -1.99 19.05 16.81
CA LYS A 127 -3.44 18.93 17.01
C LYS A 127 -3.82 17.82 18.00
N ASP A 128 -3.18 17.74 19.17
CA ASP A 128 -3.65 16.84 20.24
C ASP A 128 -3.77 17.51 21.63
N ASP A 129 -3.56 18.84 21.75
CA ASP A 129 -3.77 19.55 23.02
C ASP A 129 -4.91 20.56 22.89
N ALA A 130 -6.15 20.08 23.03
CA ALA A 130 -7.27 20.91 23.45
C ALA A 130 -7.83 20.33 24.76
N PRO A 131 -7.94 21.11 25.84
CA PRO A 131 -8.53 20.62 27.07
C PRO A 131 -10.03 20.39 26.85
N ALA A 132 -10.53 19.26 27.34
CA ALA A 132 -11.96 19.02 27.45
C ALA A 132 -12.59 20.10 28.35
N LEU A 133 -13.67 20.71 27.85
CA LEU A 133 -14.64 21.42 28.68
C LEU A 133 -15.65 20.41 29.24
#